data_AF-A0A0P7Y080-F1
#
_entry.id   AF-A0A0P7Y080-F1
#
_cell.length_a   1.000
_cell.length_b   1.000
_cell.length_c   1.000
_cell.angle_alpha   90.00
_cell.angle_beta   90.00
_cell.angle_gamma   90.00
#
_symmetry.space_group_name_H-M   'P 1'
#
loop_
_entity.id
_entity.type
_entity.pdbx_description
1 polymer ?
#
loop_
_entity_poly.entity_id
_entity_poly.type
_entity_poly.pdbx_seq_one_letter_code
_entity_poly.pdbx_strand_id
1 'polypeptide(L)'
;MADSAYFFDLESPEALFRLLTQVEKRFRERKNKRVEELLLLVFGFTHLREWIAPGYSPENSPQTPEERFYREIFGVPEFNLLRHLCNRSKHMAATRSAHGALHGSTIDEWEDLDSVQSMARGPALAYFVDGRDIEDVIAAVRRFYERNWFEKGESSCSP
;
A
#
# COMPACT_ATOMS: atom_id res chain seq x y z
N MET A 1 28.88 -15.30 6.84
CA MET A 1 28.23 -14.69 5.66
C MET A 1 26.98 -14.05 6.19
N ALA A 2 26.84 -12.72 6.07
CA ALA A 2 25.61 -12.06 6.47
C ALA A 2 24.51 -12.50 5.49
N ASP A 3 23.43 -13.07 6.01
CA ASP A 3 22.21 -13.28 5.22
C ASP A 3 21.78 -11.91 4.68
N SER A 4 21.95 -11.68 3.37
CA SER A 4 21.30 -10.53 2.75
C SER A 4 19.80 -10.84 2.74
N ALA A 5 19.01 -9.99 3.40
CA ALA A 5 17.56 -10.13 3.43
C ALA A 5 16.98 -9.64 2.10
N TYR A 6 17.01 -10.49 1.06
CA TYR A 6 16.32 -10.25 -0.21
C TYR A 6 15.03 -11.06 -0.26
N PHE A 7 13.95 -10.46 -0.74
CA PHE A 7 12.68 -11.13 -0.99
C PHE A 7 12.49 -11.26 -2.50
N PHE A 8 12.78 -12.44 -3.04
CA PHE A 8 12.98 -12.63 -4.48
C PHE A 8 13.99 -11.62 -5.03
N ASP A 9 13.63 -10.86 -6.07
CA ASP A 9 14.48 -9.84 -6.71
C ASP A 9 14.38 -8.45 -6.03
N LEU A 10 13.71 -8.36 -4.88
CA LEU A 10 13.63 -7.12 -4.11
C LEU A 10 14.74 -7.07 -3.06
N GLU A 11 15.79 -6.31 -3.40
CA GLU A 11 17.02 -6.20 -2.61
C GLU A 11 17.03 -5.01 -1.64
N SER A 12 16.06 -4.10 -1.73
CA SER A 12 16.03 -2.89 -0.90
C SER A 12 14.61 -2.35 -0.66
N PRO A 13 14.42 -1.51 0.38
CA PRO A 13 13.17 -0.78 0.57
C PRO A 13 12.81 0.10 -0.63
N GLU A 14 13.81 0.66 -1.31
CA GLU A 14 13.60 1.48 -2.50
C GLU A 14 13.09 0.66 -3.69
N ALA A 15 13.60 -0.56 -3.88
CA ALA A 15 13.10 -1.46 -4.91
C ALA A 15 11.61 -1.80 -4.68
N LEU A 16 11.24 -2.10 -3.43
CA LEU A 16 9.83 -2.32 -3.05
C LEU A 16 8.99 -1.05 -3.27
N PHE A 17 9.47 0.13 -2.88
CA PHE A 17 8.75 1.39 -3.08
C PHE A 17 8.49 1.70 -4.56
N ARG A 18 9.49 1.48 -5.42
CA ARG A 18 9.35 1.64 -6.88
C ARG A 18 8.32 0.66 -7.45
N LEU A 19 8.35 -0.60 -7.04
CA LEU A 19 7.35 -1.60 -7.43
C LEU A 19 5.94 -1.15 -7.02
N LEU A 20 5.74 -0.75 -5.76
CA LEU A 20 4.44 -0.31 -5.26
C LEU A 20 3.93 0.94 -5.99
N THR A 21 4.82 1.87 -6.32
CA THR A 21 4.46 3.07 -7.11
C THR A 21 4.01 2.70 -8.53
N GLN A 22 4.66 1.74 -9.18
CA GLN A 22 4.24 1.23 -10.49
C GLN A 22 2.87 0.53 -10.42
N VAL A 23 2.66 -0.29 -9.38
CA VAL A 23 1.38 -0.97 -9.14
C VAL A 23 0.27 0.05 -8.86
N GLU A 24 0.52 1.09 -8.04
CA GLU A 24 -0.46 2.15 -7.76
C GLU A 24 -0.86 2.87 -9.04
N LYS A 25 0.12 3.26 -9.87
CA LYS A 25 -0.14 3.95 -11.13
C LYS A 25 -1.05 3.10 -12.03
N ARG A 26 -0.72 1.83 -12.21
CA ARG A 26 -1.51 0.90 -13.02
C ARG A 26 -2.90 0.69 -12.43
N PHE A 27 -3.01 0.52 -11.12
CA PHE A 27 -4.28 0.36 -10.42
C PHE A 27 -5.21 1.56 -10.62
N ARG A 28 -4.66 2.78 -10.59
CA ARG A 28 -5.40 4.03 -10.86
C ARG A 28 -5.86 4.13 -12.31
N GLU A 29 -4.97 3.83 -13.25
CA GLU A 29 -5.24 3.95 -14.68
C GLU A 29 -6.22 2.90 -15.23
N ARG A 30 -6.31 1.73 -14.59
CA ARG A 30 -7.29 0.70 -14.95
C ARG A 30 -8.72 1.16 -14.65
N LYS A 31 -9.61 0.89 -15.60
CA LYS A 31 -11.07 1.07 -15.45
C LYS A 31 -11.65 0.06 -14.46
N ASN A 32 -11.23 -1.21 -14.57
CA ASN A 32 -11.64 -2.28 -13.68
C ASN A 32 -10.55 -2.54 -12.63
N LYS A 33 -10.90 -2.44 -11.35
CA LYS A 33 -9.98 -2.57 -10.23
C LYS A 33 -9.79 -4.03 -9.86
N ARG A 34 -8.51 -4.43 -9.74
CA ARG A 34 -8.10 -5.79 -9.40
C ARG A 34 -7.79 -5.89 -7.92
N VAL A 35 -8.43 -6.83 -7.23
CA VAL A 35 -8.31 -6.97 -5.77
C VAL A 35 -6.90 -7.36 -5.33
N GLU A 36 -6.18 -8.13 -6.14
CA GLU A 36 -4.80 -8.56 -5.91
C GLU A 36 -3.81 -7.39 -5.94
N GLU A 37 -4.03 -6.40 -6.81
CA GLU A 37 -3.22 -5.18 -6.85
C GLU A 37 -3.49 -4.35 -5.60
N LEU A 38 -4.75 -4.24 -5.19
CA LEU A 38 -5.12 -3.58 -3.94
C LEU A 38 -4.51 -4.27 -2.71
N LEU A 39 -4.54 -5.61 -2.65
CA LEU A 39 -3.89 -6.38 -1.59
C LEU A 39 -2.39 -6.10 -1.55
N LEU A 40 -1.71 -6.14 -2.70
CA LEU A 40 -0.28 -5.83 -2.78
C LEU A 40 0.02 -4.41 -2.29
N LEU A 41 -0.79 -3.41 -2.66
CA LEU A 41 -0.62 -2.03 -2.23
C LEU A 41 -0.83 -1.86 -0.72
N VAL A 42 -1.92 -2.43 -0.18
CA VAL A 42 -2.23 -2.37 1.26
C VAL A 42 -1.13 -3.03 2.09
N PHE A 43 -0.73 -4.25 1.73
CA PHE A 43 0.32 -4.98 2.46
C PHE A 43 1.68 -4.33 2.28
N GLY A 44 2.05 -4.01 1.04
CA GLY A 44 3.34 -3.45 0.68
C GLY A 44 3.58 -2.10 1.36
N PHE A 45 2.67 -1.13 1.22
CA PHE A 45 2.85 0.18 1.86
C PHE A 45 2.76 0.11 3.39
N THR A 46 1.99 -0.83 3.93
CA THR A 46 2.00 -1.06 5.38
C THR A 46 3.39 -1.52 5.81
N HIS A 47 3.92 -2.60 5.24
CA HIS A 47 5.15 -3.26 5.69
C HIS A 47 6.45 -2.59 5.21
N LEU A 48 6.42 -1.67 4.25
CA LEU A 48 7.61 -0.98 3.75
C LEU A 48 8.44 -0.29 4.86
N ARG A 49 7.78 0.25 5.89
CA ARG A 49 8.47 0.78 7.09
C ARG A 49 9.35 -0.24 7.81
N GLU A 50 8.95 -1.51 7.82
CA GLU A 50 9.71 -2.60 8.48
C GLU A 50 10.93 -2.99 7.66
N TRP A 51 10.92 -2.73 6.35
CA TRP A 51 12.10 -2.87 5.51
C TRP A 51 13.07 -1.69 5.72
N ILE A 52 12.53 -0.49 5.97
CA ILE A 52 13.32 0.72 6.27
C ILE A 52 13.99 0.61 7.65
N ALA A 53 13.25 0.19 8.69
CA ALA A 53 13.78 0.01 10.04
C ALA A 53 13.52 -1.43 10.54
N PRO A 54 14.33 -2.42 10.12
CA PRO A 54 14.14 -3.82 10.49
C PRO A 54 14.20 -4.03 12.01
N GLY A 55 13.21 -4.73 12.56
CA GLY A 55 13.17 -5.07 13.98
C GLY A 55 12.81 -3.93 14.94
N TYR A 56 12.56 -2.72 14.44
CA TYR A 56 12.20 -1.60 15.29
C TYR A 56 10.75 -1.71 15.81
N SER A 57 10.59 -1.57 17.13
CA SER A 57 9.29 -1.46 17.78
C SER A 57 8.92 0.02 17.97
N PRO A 58 7.70 0.45 17.63
CA PRO A 58 7.25 1.83 17.85
C PRO A 58 7.18 2.22 19.35
N GLU A 59 7.25 1.25 20.27
CA GLU A 59 7.31 1.48 21.72
C GLU A 59 8.68 2.01 22.18
N ASN A 60 9.73 1.79 21.38
CA ASN A 60 11.07 2.24 21.69
C ASN A 60 11.26 3.73 21.35
N SER A 61 12.25 4.36 21.98
CA SER A 61 12.69 5.70 21.57
C SER A 61 13.60 5.59 20.35
N PRO A 62 13.34 6.32 19.24
CA PRO A 62 14.12 6.20 18.02
C PRO A 62 15.51 6.82 18.21
N GLN A 63 16.53 6.07 17.80
CA GLN A 63 17.94 6.42 17.80
C GLN A 63 18.44 6.75 16.39
N THR A 64 17.87 6.14 15.35
CA THR A 64 18.30 6.36 13.96
C THR A 64 17.28 7.14 13.11
N PRO A 65 17.67 7.71 11.95
CA PRO A 65 16.73 8.31 11.00
C PRO A 65 15.61 7.36 10.55
N GLU A 66 15.94 6.08 10.31
CA GLU A 66 15.01 5.02 9.92
C GLU A 66 13.94 4.82 11.00
N GLU A 67 14.36 4.73 12.26
CA GLU A 67 13.46 4.56 13.40
C GLU A 67 12.58 5.79 13.64
N ARG A 68 13.13 7.00 13.43
CA ARG A 68 12.35 8.25 13.47
C ARG A 68 11.27 8.25 12.40
N PHE A 69 11.62 7.93 11.16
CA PHE A 69 10.67 7.79 10.06
C PHE A 69 9.59 6.74 10.38
N TYR A 70 10.02 5.58 10.89
CA TYR A 70 9.10 4.51 11.30
C TYR A 70 8.07 5.02 12.31
N ARG A 71 8.46 5.87 13.27
CA ARG A 71 7.52 6.43 14.24
C ARG A 71 6.63 7.52 13.64
N GLU A 72 7.18 8.39 12.80
CA GLU A 72 6.47 9.51 12.18
C GLU A 72 5.30 9.05 11.30
N ILE A 73 5.44 7.95 10.56
CA ILE A 73 4.38 7.48 9.68
C ILE A 73 3.11 7.05 10.42
N PHE A 74 3.20 6.66 11.70
CA PHE A 74 2.02 6.38 12.53
C PHE A 74 1.18 7.63 12.82
N GLY A 75 1.74 8.82 12.64
CA GLY A 75 1.00 10.07 12.70
C GLY A 75 0.14 10.34 11.45
N VAL A 76 0.31 9.56 10.37
CA VAL A 76 -0.43 9.75 9.11
C VAL A 76 -1.77 8.99 9.17
N PRO A 77 -2.92 9.67 9.13
CA PRO A 77 -4.23 9.02 9.23
C PRO A 77 -4.46 7.96 8.15
N GLU A 78 -4.06 8.24 6.91
CA GLU A 78 -4.20 7.33 5.78
C GLU A 78 -3.35 6.07 5.94
N PHE A 79 -2.15 6.19 6.52
CA PHE A 79 -1.33 5.04 6.85
C PHE A 79 -2.02 4.14 7.89
N ASN A 80 -2.64 4.74 8.92
CA ASN A 80 -3.38 3.96 9.90
C ASN A 80 -4.60 3.24 9.30
N LEU A 81 -5.28 3.85 8.32
CA LEU A 81 -6.34 3.18 7.57
C LEU A 81 -5.79 1.95 6.84
N LEU A 82 -4.69 2.08 6.08
CA LEU A 82 -4.06 0.94 5.40
C LEU A 82 -3.58 -0.13 6.38
N ARG A 83 -2.96 0.27 7.49
CA ARG A 83 -2.49 -0.64 8.54
C ARG A 83 -3.64 -1.43 9.17
N HIS A 84 -4.77 -0.78 9.43
CA HIS A 84 -5.97 -1.44 9.93
C HIS A 84 -6.55 -2.42 8.91
N LEU A 85 -6.59 -2.06 7.62
CA LEU A 85 -7.03 -2.96 6.55
C LEU A 85 -6.09 -4.18 6.41
N CYS A 86 -4.78 -3.96 6.45
CA CYS A 86 -3.76 -5.01 6.43
C CYS A 86 -3.92 -5.96 7.64
N ASN A 87 -4.07 -5.42 8.85
CA ASN A 87 -4.25 -6.25 10.05
C ASN A 87 -5.58 -7.01 10.04
N ARG A 88 -6.67 -6.41 9.53
CA ARG A 88 -7.97 -7.08 9.46
C ARG A 88 -8.02 -8.18 8.42
N SER A 89 -7.45 -7.96 7.24
CA SER A 89 -7.39 -8.99 6.18
C SER A 89 -6.63 -10.24 6.63
N LYS A 90 -5.66 -10.11 7.54
CA LYS A 90 -4.97 -11.25 8.18
C LYS A 90 -5.87 -12.09 9.11
N HIS A 91 -6.94 -11.52 9.67
CA HIS A 91 -7.79 -12.19 10.67
C HIS A 91 -9.22 -12.49 10.18
N MET A 92 -9.62 -12.05 8.98
CA MET A 92 -10.99 -12.17 8.43
C MET A 92 -12.10 -11.87 9.47
N ALA A 93 -11.86 -10.96 10.40
CA ALA A 93 -12.81 -10.66 11.47
C ALA A 93 -14.00 -9.85 10.91
N ALA A 94 -15.21 -10.37 11.09
CA ALA A 94 -16.44 -9.70 10.69
C ALA A 94 -16.68 -8.45 11.56
N THR A 95 -16.62 -7.25 10.97
CA THR A 95 -17.05 -6.02 11.65
C THR A 95 -17.83 -5.08 10.72
N ARG A 96 -18.70 -4.29 11.35
CA ARG A 96 -19.80 -3.49 10.78
C ARG A 96 -19.40 -2.24 9.98
N SER A 97 -18.12 -1.96 9.79
CA SER A 97 -17.67 -0.79 9.01
C SER A 97 -17.91 -1.09 7.53
N ALA A 98 -18.84 -0.36 6.90
CA ALA A 98 -19.25 -0.58 5.53
C ALA A 98 -18.04 -0.41 4.57
N HIS A 99 -17.55 -1.53 4.04
CA HIS A 99 -16.60 -1.56 2.95
C HIS A 99 -17.39 -1.65 1.64
N GLY A 100 -17.38 -0.57 0.88
CA GLY A 100 -18.08 -0.50 -0.40
C GLY A 100 -17.10 -0.78 -1.54
N ALA A 101 -17.46 -1.74 -2.39
CA ALA A 101 -16.97 -1.75 -3.77
C ALA A 101 -18.09 -1.18 -4.63
N LEU A 102 -17.77 -0.16 -5.43
CA LEU A 102 -18.67 0.31 -6.48
C LEU A 102 -18.49 -0.64 -7.66
N HIS A 103 -19.57 -1.28 -8.07
CA HIS A 103 -19.59 -2.16 -9.23
C HIS A 103 -20.46 -1.52 -10.32
N GLY A 104 -20.05 -1.66 -11.56
CA GLY A 104 -20.85 -1.16 -12.68
C GLY A 104 -20.08 -1.13 -13.99
N SER A 105 -20.33 -2.11 -14.86
CA SER A 105 -19.91 -2.05 -16.25
C SER A 105 -20.76 -3.01 -17.07
N THR A 106 -20.98 -2.69 -18.35
CA THR A 106 -21.59 -3.62 -19.30
C THR A 106 -20.59 -4.75 -19.59
N ILE A 107 -21.08 -5.93 -19.95
CA ILE A 107 -20.23 -7.13 -20.20
C ILE A 107 -19.13 -6.83 -21.25
N ASP A 108 -19.41 -5.96 -22.23
CA ASP A 108 -18.47 -5.54 -23.26
C ASP A 108 -17.28 -4.68 -22.76
N GLU A 109 -17.36 -4.17 -21.52
CA GLU A 109 -16.33 -3.33 -20.89
C GLU A 109 -15.46 -4.11 -19.89
N TRP A 110 -15.64 -5.42 -19.80
CA TRP A 110 -14.87 -6.27 -18.91
C TRP A 110 -13.54 -6.59 -19.59
N GLU A 111 -12.42 -6.30 -18.93
CA GLU A 111 -11.08 -6.62 -19.46
C GLU A 111 -10.88 -8.14 -19.63
N ASP A 112 -11.57 -8.91 -18.79
CA ASP A 112 -11.49 -10.37 -18.69
C ASP A 112 -12.68 -10.88 -17.86
N LEU A 113 -13.39 -11.92 -18.35
CA LEU A 113 -14.51 -12.57 -17.66
C LEU A 113 -14.08 -13.29 -16.37
N ASP A 114 -12.86 -13.83 -16.34
CA ASP A 114 -12.31 -14.59 -15.21
C ASP A 114 -11.92 -13.67 -14.04
N SER A 115 -11.64 -12.39 -14.31
CA SER A 115 -11.36 -11.38 -13.29
C SER A 115 -12.61 -10.89 -12.53
N VAL A 116 -13.81 -11.30 -12.97
CA VAL A 116 -15.08 -10.86 -12.39
C VAL A 116 -15.50 -11.80 -11.25
N GLN A 117 -15.30 -11.34 -10.01
CA GLN A 117 -15.71 -12.09 -8.80
C GLN A 117 -17.21 -12.44 -8.76
N SER A 118 -18.06 -11.68 -9.45
CA SER A 118 -19.49 -11.97 -9.54
C SER A 118 -20.09 -11.41 -10.82
N MET A 119 -20.57 -12.28 -11.71
CA MET A 119 -21.27 -11.86 -12.93
C MET A 119 -22.56 -11.07 -12.64
N ALA A 120 -23.14 -11.21 -11.45
CA ALA A 120 -24.30 -10.44 -11.01
C ALA A 120 -23.98 -9.01 -10.58
N ARG A 121 -22.71 -8.73 -10.23
CA ARG A 121 -22.25 -7.39 -9.81
C ARG A 121 -21.38 -6.72 -10.87
N GLY A 122 -20.65 -7.50 -11.67
CA GLY A 122 -19.61 -6.99 -12.56
C GLY A 122 -18.31 -6.69 -11.80
N PRO A 123 -17.24 -6.27 -12.50
CA PRO A 123 -15.97 -5.92 -11.89
C PRO A 123 -16.11 -4.72 -10.95
N ALA A 124 -15.21 -4.61 -9.99
CA ALA A 124 -15.11 -3.44 -9.13
C ALA A 124 -14.57 -2.26 -9.94
N LEU A 125 -15.19 -1.09 -9.85
CA LEU A 125 -14.72 0.16 -10.44
C LEU A 125 -13.96 1.03 -9.45
N ALA A 126 -14.30 0.91 -8.17
CA ALA A 126 -13.69 1.66 -7.09
C ALA A 126 -13.89 0.93 -5.76
N TYR A 127 -12.99 1.17 -4.82
CA TYR A 127 -13.05 0.66 -3.46
C TYR A 127 -13.03 1.80 -2.46
N PHE A 128 -13.83 1.67 -1.40
CA PHE A 128 -13.96 2.67 -0.37
C PHE A 128 -13.66 2.11 1.02
N VAL A 129 -12.99 2.91 1.83
CA VAL A 129 -12.77 2.66 3.26
C VAL A 129 -13.23 3.88 4.06
N ASP A 130 -14.16 3.66 4.99
CA ASP A 130 -14.74 4.72 5.82
C ASP A 130 -15.26 5.93 5.00
N GLY A 131 -15.86 5.65 3.84
CA GLY A 131 -16.40 6.66 2.92
C GLY A 131 -15.36 7.38 2.05
N ARG A 132 -14.08 7.02 2.15
CA ARG A 132 -12.98 7.59 1.34
C ARG A 132 -12.58 6.64 0.22
N ASP A 133 -12.24 7.21 -0.93
CA ASP A 133 -11.65 6.45 -2.03
C ASP A 133 -10.28 5.86 -1.61
N ILE A 134 -10.07 4.57 -1.83
CA ILE A 134 -8.84 3.89 -1.45
C ILE A 134 -7.64 4.41 -2.25
N GLU A 135 -7.84 4.88 -3.48
CA GLU A 135 -6.77 5.42 -4.32
C GLU A 135 -6.19 6.69 -3.72
N ASP A 136 -7.03 7.54 -3.12
CA ASP A 136 -6.61 8.76 -2.42
C ASP A 136 -5.84 8.42 -1.15
N VAL A 137 -6.30 7.41 -0.40
CA VAL A 137 -5.63 6.92 0.81
C VAL A 137 -4.24 6.38 0.45
N ILE A 138 -4.13 5.54 -0.59
CA ILE A 138 -2.86 4.98 -1.05
C ILE A 138 -1.93 6.09 -1.55
N ALA A 139 -2.45 7.05 -2.34
CA ALA A 139 -1.66 8.16 -2.86
C ALA A 139 -1.05 9.01 -1.74
N ALA A 140 -1.82 9.29 -0.69
CA ALA A 140 -1.34 10.05 0.46
C ALA A 140 -0.18 9.33 1.17
N VAL A 141 -0.30 8.01 1.37
CA VAL A 141 0.75 7.20 1.98
C VAL A 141 1.99 7.15 1.09
N ARG A 142 1.84 6.92 -0.24
CA ARG A 142 2.97 6.96 -1.18
C ARG A 142 3.70 8.30 -1.11
N ARG A 143 2.98 9.42 -1.19
CA ARG A 143 3.57 10.78 -1.11
C ARG A 143 4.30 11.01 0.21
N PHE A 144 3.82 10.44 1.31
CA PHE A 144 4.52 10.52 2.59
C PHE A 144 5.87 9.79 2.53
N TYR A 145 5.90 8.54 2.06
CA TYR A 145 7.14 7.79 1.87
C TYR A 145 8.11 8.50 0.92
N GLU A 146 7.60 8.96 -0.22
CA GLU A 146 8.35 9.71 -1.24
C GLU A 146 9.07 10.91 -0.61
N ARG A 147 8.32 11.85 -0.02
CA ARG A 147 8.87 13.10 0.50
C ARG A 147 9.73 12.94 1.74
N ASN A 148 9.37 12.01 2.62
CA ASN A 148 9.97 11.93 3.94
C ASN A 148 11.12 10.93 4.03
N TRP A 149 11.24 10.02 3.07
CA TRP A 149 12.29 9.01 3.02
C TRP A 149 13.05 8.99 1.69
N PHE A 150 12.38 8.78 0.57
CA PHE A 150 13.04 8.47 -0.70
C PHE A 150 13.57 9.70 -1.48
N GLU A 151 12.92 10.87 -1.38
CA GLU A 151 13.39 12.11 -2.02
C GLU A 151 14.52 12.81 -1.25
N LYS A 152 14.71 12.50 0.04
CA LYS A 152 15.74 13.15 0.87
C LYS A 152 17.17 12.70 0.53
N GLY A 153 17.35 11.68 -0.30
CA GLY A 153 18.65 11.09 -0.64
C GLY A 153 19.46 11.86 -1.70
N GLU A 154 18.84 12.69 -2.54
CA GLU A 154 19.55 13.35 -3.66
C GLU A 154 20.30 14.64 -3.27
N SER A 155 20.13 15.15 -2.04
CA SER A 155 20.72 16.44 -1.62
C SER A 155 21.99 16.34 -0.75
N SER A 156 22.62 15.17 -0.62
CA SER A 156 23.81 15.00 0.26
C SER A 156 25.02 14.32 -0.38
N CYS A 157 25.20 14.48 -1.69
CA CYS A 157 26.48 14.28 -2.36
C CYS A 157 26.66 15.32 -3.46
N SER A 158 27.48 16.33 -3.19
CA SER A 158 28.19 17.09 -4.21
C SER A 158 29.68 17.07 -3.83
N PRO A 159 30.57 16.89 -4.82
CA PRO A 159 32.00 16.61 -4.62
C PRO A 159 32.76 17.73 -3.91
#